data_AF-A0A182SG80-F1
#
_entry.id   AF-A0A182SG80-F1
#
_cell.length_a   1.000
_cell.length_b   1.000
_cell.length_c   1.000
_cell.angle_alpha   90.00
_cell.angle_beta   90.00
_cell.angle_gamma   90.00
#
_symmetry.space_group_name_H-M   'P 1'
#
loop_
_entity.id
_entity.type
_entity.pdbx_description
1 polymer ?
#
loop_
_entity_poly.entity_id
_entity_poly.type
_entity_poly.pdbx_seq_one_letter_code
_entity_poly.pdbx_strand_id
1 'polypeptide(L)'
;MVSKTNRFLETMAYFGLREWHIANENVVRLRTLLTPTEASMLEFDLSTIDWDEYFQSYIPGIRRYFLAEPEQHKERPITSGSKGIAWHRSLGHTLGARTLKLDRGTHR
;
A
#
# COMPACT_ATOMS: atom_id res chain seq x y z
N MET A 1 -25.26 15.84 -0.04
CA MET A 1 -23.91 15.24 -0.16
C MET A 1 -23.89 13.82 0.38
N VAL A 2 -24.49 13.56 1.56
CA VAL A 2 -24.60 12.22 2.18
C VAL A 2 -25.29 11.15 1.30
N SER A 3 -26.37 11.50 0.57
CA SER A 3 -27.13 10.51 -0.21
C SER A 3 -26.37 9.88 -1.39
N LYS A 4 -25.50 10.64 -2.07
CA LYS A 4 -24.67 10.11 -3.17
C LYS A 4 -23.58 9.18 -2.66
N THR A 5 -22.94 9.55 -1.55
CA THR A 5 -21.95 8.72 -0.88
C THR A 5 -22.56 7.41 -0.39
N ASN A 6 -23.78 7.45 0.17
CA ASN A 6 -24.45 6.25 0.65
C ASN A 6 -24.73 5.24 -0.48
N ARG A 7 -25.21 5.71 -1.63
CA ARG A 7 -25.45 4.85 -2.80
C ARG A 7 -24.17 4.23 -3.36
N PHE A 8 -23.08 4.99 -3.37
CA PHE A 8 -21.76 4.46 -3.75
C PHE A 8 -21.29 3.38 -2.77
N LEU A 9 -21.42 3.62 -1.47
CA LEU A 9 -21.04 2.66 -0.43
C LEU A 9 -21.90 1.39 -0.48
N GLU A 10 -23.20 1.50 -0.73
CA GLU A 10 -24.08 0.33 -0.92
C GLU A 10 -23.66 -0.51 -2.13
N THR A 11 -23.32 0.15 -3.25
CA THR A 11 -22.81 -0.52 -4.45
C THR A 11 -21.48 -1.21 -4.16
N MET A 12 -20.54 -0.51 -3.50
CA MET A 12 -19.24 -1.07 -3.14
C MET A 12 -19.35 -2.21 -2.14
N ALA A 13 -20.24 -2.10 -1.16
CA ALA A 13 -20.52 -3.16 -0.19
C ALA A 13 -21.01 -4.42 -0.90
N TYR A 14 -21.76 -4.29 -2.00
CA TYR A 14 -22.18 -5.44 -2.78
C TYR A 14 -20.99 -6.26 -3.31
N PHE A 15 -20.01 -5.56 -3.88
CA PHE A 15 -18.82 -6.18 -4.47
C PHE A 15 -17.77 -6.56 -3.42
N GLY A 16 -17.60 -5.76 -2.37
CA GLY A 16 -16.53 -5.91 -1.39
C GLY A 16 -16.82 -6.84 -0.21
N LEU A 17 -18.10 -7.09 0.11
CA LEU A 17 -18.48 -7.93 1.26
C LEU A 17 -18.92 -9.35 0.90
N ARG A 18 -19.02 -9.64 -0.40
CA ARG A 18 -19.38 -10.98 -0.89
C ARG A 18 -18.12 -11.74 -1.27
N GLU A 19 -18.16 -13.03 -1.03
CA GLU A 19 -17.17 -13.94 -1.57
C GLU A 19 -17.44 -14.14 -3.06
N TRP A 20 -16.37 -14.08 -3.85
CA TRP A 20 -16.40 -14.30 -5.28
C TRP A 20 -15.63 -15.58 -5.58
N HIS A 21 -16.35 -16.58 -6.06
CA HIS A 21 -15.72 -17.79 -6.61
C HIS A 21 -15.33 -17.49 -8.06
N ILE A 22 -14.05 -17.19 -8.27
CA ILE A 22 -13.48 -17.05 -9.60
C ILE A 22 -12.93 -18.40 -10.03
N ALA A 23 -13.46 -18.93 -11.12
CA ALA A 23 -13.15 -20.24 -11.67
C ALA A 23 -12.26 -20.08 -12.91
N ASN A 24 -11.16 -20.82 -12.99
CA ASN A 24 -10.16 -20.69 -14.07
C ASN A 24 -9.87 -22.02 -14.79
N GLU A 25 -10.76 -23.00 -14.63
CA GLU A 25 -10.54 -24.39 -15.08
C GLU A 25 -10.37 -24.46 -16.59
N ASN A 26 -11.10 -23.64 -17.34
CA ASN A 26 -11.00 -23.60 -18.80
C ASN A 26 -9.63 -23.12 -19.29
N VAL A 27 -9.05 -22.10 -18.65
CA VAL A 27 -7.73 -21.58 -19.04
C VAL A 27 -6.64 -22.59 -18.67
N VAL A 28 -6.74 -23.20 -17.49
CA VAL A 28 -5.84 -24.28 -17.07
C VAL A 28 -5.91 -25.44 -18.05
N ARG A 29 -7.13 -25.87 -18.43
CA ARG A 29 -7.34 -26.94 -19.42
C ARG A 29 -6.75 -26.58 -20.77
N LEU A 30 -7.03 -25.38 -21.29
CA LEU A 30 -6.47 -24.92 -22.57
C LEU A 30 -4.94 -24.95 -22.56
N ARG A 31 -4.32 -24.55 -21.46
CA ARG A 31 -2.86 -24.60 -21.32
C ARG A 31 -2.30 -26.01 -21.39
N THR A 32 -2.99 -27.01 -20.80
CA THR A 32 -2.54 -28.42 -20.88
C THR A 32 -2.61 -28.99 -22.30
N LEU A 33 -3.39 -28.38 -23.19
CA LEU A 33 -3.56 -28.82 -24.57
C LEU A 33 -2.58 -28.15 -25.54
N LEU A 34 -1.86 -27.11 -25.11
CA LEU A 34 -0.92 -26.40 -25.97
C LEU A 34 0.39 -27.17 -26.12
N THR A 35 0.98 -27.07 -27.31
CA THR A 35 2.36 -27.52 -27.51
C THR A 35 3.33 -26.57 -26.79
N PRO A 36 4.55 -27.03 -26.43
CA PRO A 36 5.54 -26.16 -25.80
C PRO A 36 5.88 -24.91 -26.61
N THR A 37 5.81 -25.00 -27.95
CA THR A 37 6.06 -23.89 -28.87
C THR A 37 4.94 -22.86 -28.86
N GLU A 38 3.68 -23.29 -28.81
CA GLU A 38 2.54 -22.36 -28.75
C GLU A 38 2.42 -21.72 -27.37
N ALA A 39 2.71 -22.49 -26.31
CA ALA A 39 2.73 -22.00 -24.94
C ALA A 39 3.78 -20.91 -24.71
N SER A 40 4.90 -20.92 -25.44
CA SER A 40 5.90 -19.84 -25.36
C SER A 40 5.53 -18.62 -26.21
N MET A 41 4.69 -18.79 -27.23
CA MET A 41 4.18 -17.66 -28.03
C MET A 41 3.04 -16.93 -27.32
N LEU A 42 2.21 -17.65 -26.56
CA LEU A 42 1.08 -17.10 -25.83
C LEU A 42 1.23 -17.43 -24.34
N GLU A 43 1.87 -16.53 -23.61
CA GLU A 43 1.97 -16.64 -22.16
C GLU A 43 0.74 -16.01 -21.50
N PHE A 44 -0.18 -16.86 -21.04
CA PHE A 44 -1.40 -16.48 -20.32
C PHE A 44 -1.49 -17.13 -18.93
N ASP A 45 -0.33 -17.54 -18.41
CA ASP A 45 -0.22 -17.99 -17.03
C ASP A 45 -0.21 -16.80 -16.08
N LEU A 46 -1.26 -16.66 -15.28
CA LEU A 46 -1.32 -15.61 -14.28
C LEU A 46 -0.43 -15.90 -13.06
N SER A 47 0.07 -17.14 -12.90
CA SER A 47 0.96 -17.49 -11.79
C SER A 47 2.41 -17.05 -11.99
N THR A 48 2.81 -16.70 -13.22
CA THR A 48 4.16 -16.16 -13.50
C THR A 48 4.26 -14.66 -13.23
N ILE A 49 3.14 -13.98 -12.98
CA ILE A 49 3.10 -12.53 -12.74
C ILE A 49 3.54 -12.24 -11.31
N ASP A 50 4.57 -11.40 -11.15
CA ASP A 50 4.84 -10.71 -9.89
C ASP A 50 3.79 -9.61 -9.70
N TRP A 51 2.79 -9.89 -8.87
CA TRP A 51 1.69 -8.98 -8.61
C TRP A 51 2.13 -7.70 -7.90
N ASP A 52 3.16 -7.77 -7.05
CA ASP A 52 3.65 -6.59 -6.34
C ASP A 52 4.33 -5.62 -7.31
N GLU A 53 5.19 -6.12 -8.20
CA GLU A 53 5.80 -5.32 -9.25
C GLU A 53 4.75 -4.78 -10.24
N TYR A 54 3.80 -5.63 -10.65
CA TYR A 54 2.72 -5.24 -11.56
C TYR A 54 1.91 -4.06 -11.00
N PHE A 55 1.42 -4.16 -9.76
CA PHE A 55 0.60 -3.08 -9.19
C PHE A 55 1.42 -1.82 -8.87
N GLN A 56 2.70 -1.96 -8.52
CA GLN A 56 3.59 -0.81 -8.32
C GLN A 56 3.75 0.05 -9.57
N SER A 57 3.76 -0.55 -10.76
CA SER A 57 3.85 0.18 -12.02
C SER A 57 2.48 0.59 -12.57
N TYR A 58 1.48 -0.27 -12.41
CA TYR A 58 0.14 -0.08 -12.97
C TYR A 58 -0.64 1.07 -12.31
N ILE A 59 -0.65 1.13 -10.97
CA ILE A 59 -1.43 2.14 -10.23
C ILE A 59 -0.96 3.58 -10.52
N PRO A 60 0.36 3.89 -10.52
CA PRO A 60 0.83 5.21 -10.95
C PRO A 60 0.45 5.55 -12.39
N GLY A 61 0.44 4.56 -13.29
CA GLY A 61 -0.01 4.74 -14.67
C GLY A 61 -1.46 5.21 -14.74
N ILE A 62 -2.38 4.56 -14.01
CA ILE A 62 -3.78 5.00 -13.93
C ILE A 62 -3.87 6.44 -13.41
N ARG A 63 -3.19 6.75 -12.31
CA ARG A 63 -3.24 8.07 -11.69
C ARG A 63 -2.77 9.16 -12.65
N ARG A 64 -1.67 8.91 -13.37
CA ARG A 64 -1.09 9.86 -14.32
C ARG A 64 -1.96 10.04 -15.56
N TYR A 65 -2.40 8.95 -16.19
CA TYR A 65 -2.99 9.01 -17.53
C TYR A 65 -4.52 8.99 -17.54
N PHE A 66 -5.14 8.22 -16.65
CA PHE A 66 -6.60 8.11 -16.59
C PHE A 66 -7.21 9.19 -15.69
N LEU A 67 -6.61 9.43 -14.52
CA LEU A 67 -7.11 10.43 -13.57
C LEU A 67 -6.49 11.83 -13.77
N ALA A 68 -5.50 11.95 -14.65
CA ALA A 68 -4.77 13.19 -14.93
C ALA A 68 -4.27 13.90 -13.66
N GLU A 69 -3.85 13.13 -12.64
CA GLU A 69 -3.33 13.70 -11.41
C GLU A 69 -1.98 14.41 -11.70
N PRO A 70 -1.76 15.61 -11.13
CA PRO A 70 -0.50 16.32 -11.30
C PRO A 70 0.64 15.48 -10.73
N GLU A 71 1.77 15.42 -11.44
CA GLU A 71 2.94 14.69 -10.97
C GLU A 71 3.37 15.21 -9.60
N GLN A 72 3.27 14.34 -8.60
CA GLN A 72 3.91 14.60 -7.33
C GLN A 72 5.41 14.40 -7.54
N HIS A 73 6.15 15.50 -7.72
CA HIS A 73 7.61 15.50 -7.73
C HIS A 73 8.11 15.04 -6.36
N LYS A 74 8.21 13.72 -6.16
CA LYS A 74 8.87 13.13 -5.01
C LYS A 74 10.36 13.22 -5.27
N GLU A 75 10.99 14.28 -4.80
CA GLU A 75 12.42 14.25 -4.53
C GLU A 75 12.67 13.04 -3.64
N ARG A 76 13.37 12.03 -4.18
CA ARG A 76 13.81 10.88 -3.38
C ARG A 76 14.77 11.46 -2.33
N PRO A 77 14.49 11.36 -1.02
CA PRO A 77 15.50 11.74 -0.04
C PRO A 77 16.65 10.75 -0.18
N ILE A 78 17.82 11.29 -0.48
CA ILE A 78 19.07 10.56 -0.58
C ILE A 78 19.28 9.87 0.78
N THR A 79 19.46 8.56 0.75
CA THR A 79 19.41 7.62 1.88
C THR A 79 20.24 7.99 3.11
N SER A 80 19.71 7.71 4.30
CA SER A 80 20.33 6.92 5.40
C SER A 80 19.96 7.46 6.78
N GLY A 81 19.59 6.55 7.69
CA GLY A 81 19.41 6.84 9.11
C GLY A 81 18.02 6.48 9.62
N SER A 82 17.91 5.30 10.25
CA SER A 82 16.82 4.93 11.15
C SER A 82 16.33 6.12 11.96
N LYS A 83 15.08 6.52 11.75
CA LYS A 83 14.35 7.28 12.76
C LYS A 83 13.19 6.42 13.21
N GLY A 84 13.46 5.77 14.34
CA GLY A 84 12.52 4.95 15.07
C GLY A 84 11.19 5.68 15.25
N ILE A 85 10.15 4.91 15.01
CA ILE A 85 8.79 5.18 15.44
C ILE A 85 8.82 5.49 16.95
N ALA A 86 8.65 6.75 17.33
CA ALA A 86 8.51 7.18 18.72
C ALA A 86 7.06 7.61 18.98
N TRP A 87 6.13 6.65 18.87
CA TRP A 87 4.81 6.78 19.50
C TRP A 87 4.98 6.40 20.97
N HIS A 88 4.99 7.38 21.87
CA HIS A 88 4.59 7.32 23.30
C HIS A 88 5.34 8.36 24.14
N ARG A 89 4.69 9.49 24.42
CA ARG A 89 4.41 10.03 25.77
C ARG A 89 4.12 11.52 25.68
N SER A 90 2.83 11.85 25.70
CA SER A 90 2.36 12.92 26.56
C SER A 90 0.85 12.79 26.65
N LEU A 91 0.38 12.25 27.77
CA LEU A 91 -0.92 12.51 28.39
C LEU A 91 -0.94 11.68 29.68
N GLY A 92 -0.66 12.35 30.79
CA GLY A 92 -0.56 11.75 32.11
C GLY A 92 -0.14 12.79 33.12
N HIS A 93 -1.12 13.58 33.56
CA HIS A 93 -1.04 14.42 34.75
C HIS A 93 -0.49 13.63 35.94
N THR A 94 0.37 14.26 36.75
CA THR A 94 0.20 14.48 38.19
C THR A 94 1.55 14.55 38.94
N LEU A 95 1.64 15.59 39.78
CA LEU A 95 2.31 15.64 41.08
C LEU A 95 3.83 15.36 41.15
N GLY A 96 4.57 16.46 41.30
CA GLY A 96 5.56 16.66 42.36
C GLY A 96 6.59 15.56 42.62
N ALA A 97 7.79 15.73 42.07
CA ALA A 97 9.00 15.21 42.68
C ALA A 97 10.16 16.19 42.45
N ARG A 98 10.41 16.99 43.47
CA ARG A 98 11.57 17.85 43.62
C ARG A 98 12.73 16.96 44.05
N THR A 99 13.65 16.64 43.14
CA THR A 99 14.95 16.05 43.51
C THR A 99 16.07 16.95 43.03
N LEU A 100 16.59 17.71 43.99
CA LEU A 100 17.88 18.38 43.95
C LEU A 100 18.99 17.38 43.61
N LYS A 101 19.97 17.79 42.79
CA LYS A 101 21.37 17.90 43.27
C LYS A 101 22.29 18.57 42.25
N LEU A 102 23.02 19.55 42.80
CA LEU A 102 24.40 19.95 42.52
C LEU A 102 24.73 20.44 41.12
N ASP A 103 24.59 21.76 40.96
CA ASP A 103 25.42 22.52 40.05
C ASP A 103 26.86 22.59 40.62
N ARG A 104 27.81 22.13 39.81
CA ARG A 104 29.25 22.25 40.08
C ARG A 104 29.67 23.62 39.58
N GLY A 105 30.24 24.43 40.46
CA GLY A 105 30.67 25.78 40.14
C GLY A 105 31.70 25.86 39.00
N THR A 106 31.76 27.03 38.38
CA THR A 106 33.00 27.65 37.85
C THR A 106 32.73 29.13 37.59
N HIS A 107 33.47 29.98 38.33
CA HIS A 107 34.06 31.29 38.00
C HIS A 107 33.39 32.15 36.89
N ARG A 108 32.99 33.40 37.13
CA ARG A 108 33.80 34.53 37.59
C ARG A 108 32.91 35.67 38.08
#